data_AF-A0A957CMI0-F1
#
_entry.id   AF-A0A957CMI0-F1
#
_cell.length_a   1.000
_cell.length_b   1.000
_cell.length_c   1.000
_cell.angle_alpha   90.00
_cell.angle_beta   90.00
_cell.angle_gamma   90.00
#
_symmetry.space_group_name_H-M   'P 1'
#
loop_
_entity.id
_entity.type
_entity.pdbx_description
1 polymer ?
#
loop_
_entity_poly.entity_id
_entity_poly.type
_entity_poly.pdbx_seq_one_letter_code
_entity_poly.pdbx_strand_id
1 'polypeptide(L)'
;MLLTITTTYKPATDLGFLLYKHPQRVQTFKLNFGKAHVFYPEASENQCTVALLLDIDPIALVKKYQRSAFGSFALQQYVNDRPYVGSSFLSVAIANVFGTALNGRSKDRPVLAQTPIPLKTKIAVVPCHGGEPFLRRLFEPLGYKITIQRHQLDHNFPEWGESRYYTVELENIVTVSDLLSHLYVLIPVLDDEKHYWVGEHEVEKLLAHSGNWLATHPEKEEITARYLKRQRILTQNALAQLSQDGEGEAKTDNEKDAEEGAVEQQIGLHQQRLDVVVEELEKSGAARVLDLGCGEGKLLRLLLHKKQFTEIVGMDVSYTSLERANERLRLDRLPEKQRERIRLMQGSLMYRDERLSGYDAAAVVEVIEHLDTPRLQAFERVVFEFARPATIIITTPNQEYNIMWSTLPAGKFRHRDHRFEWTREEFSSWAQDIAEKYGYQVHFRPLGPVDETVGAPSQMGVFTR
;
A
#
# COMPACT_ATOMS: atom_id res chain seq x y z
N MET A 1 25.50 -0.41 -4.82
CA MET A 1 25.22 1.05 -4.71
C MET A 1 26.01 1.66 -3.55
N LEU A 2 26.45 2.94 -3.65
CA LEU A 2 27.30 3.61 -2.65
C LEU A 2 26.72 4.96 -2.15
N LEU A 3 26.69 5.13 -0.83
CA LEU A 3 26.45 6.39 -0.11
C LEU A 3 27.70 6.74 0.70
N THR A 4 28.17 7.98 0.65
CA THR A 4 29.24 8.46 1.55
C THR A 4 28.81 9.68 2.32
N ILE A 5 29.20 9.79 3.60
CA ILE A 5 28.98 10.97 4.44
C ILE A 5 30.34 11.43 4.97
N THR A 6 30.66 12.69 4.75
CA THR A 6 31.91 13.34 5.11
C THR A 6 31.64 14.52 6.04
N THR A 7 32.51 14.71 7.03
CA THR A 7 32.54 15.93 7.85
C THR A 7 33.96 16.45 8.01
N THR A 8 34.06 17.77 8.18
CA THR A 8 35.27 18.50 8.55
C THR A 8 35.15 19.16 9.94
N TYR A 9 34.11 18.79 10.71
CA TYR A 9 34.03 19.13 12.14
C TYR A 9 35.29 18.67 12.86
N LYS A 10 35.72 19.34 13.94
CA LYS A 10 36.95 18.96 14.65
C LYS A 10 36.65 18.45 16.07
N PRO A 11 37.11 17.23 16.44
CA PRO A 11 37.84 16.28 15.59
C PRO A 11 36.89 15.54 14.63
N ALA A 12 37.26 15.38 13.35
CA ALA A 12 36.35 14.82 12.35
C ALA A 12 36.03 13.34 12.61
N THR A 13 36.95 12.64 13.28
CA THR A 13 36.76 11.25 13.73
C THR A 13 35.56 11.08 14.65
N ASP A 14 35.03 12.15 15.26
CA ASP A 14 33.81 12.07 16.08
C ASP A 14 32.58 11.61 15.27
N LEU A 15 32.62 11.69 13.93
CA LEU A 15 31.63 11.06 13.06
C LEU A 15 31.44 9.56 13.36
N GLY A 16 32.49 8.87 13.79
CA GLY A 16 32.40 7.46 14.21
C GLY A 16 31.51 7.24 15.42
N PHE A 17 31.60 8.12 16.43
CA PHE A 17 30.76 8.08 17.63
C PHE A 17 29.32 8.50 17.32
N LEU A 18 29.14 9.46 16.41
CA LEU A 18 27.79 9.88 15.97
C LEU A 18 27.05 8.76 15.23
N LEU A 19 27.76 7.98 14.40
CA LEU A 19 27.17 6.89 13.61
C LEU A 19 27.16 5.51 14.30
N TYR A 20 27.78 5.41 15.49
CA TYR A 20 28.07 4.14 16.17
C TYR A 20 28.83 3.15 15.27
N LYS A 21 29.83 3.66 14.54
CA LYS A 21 30.69 2.86 13.66
C LYS A 21 32.12 3.26 13.89
N HIS A 22 32.94 2.30 14.31
CA HIS A 22 34.33 2.56 14.62
C HIS A 22 35.16 2.69 13.33
N PRO A 23 35.90 3.79 13.09
CA PRO A 23 36.59 4.02 11.82
C PRO A 23 37.57 2.92 11.40
N GLN A 24 38.25 2.28 12.36
CA GLN A 24 39.20 1.20 12.11
C GLN A 24 38.55 -0.19 11.90
N ARG A 25 37.21 -0.29 11.85
CA ARG A 25 36.51 -1.56 11.70
C ARG A 25 35.59 -1.53 10.49
N VAL A 26 35.87 -2.40 9.52
CA VAL A 26 34.91 -2.73 8.47
C VAL A 26 33.83 -3.61 9.08
N GLN A 27 32.57 -3.23 8.89
CA GLN A 27 31.42 -3.96 9.41
C GLN A 27 30.51 -4.37 8.25
N THR A 28 29.95 -5.58 8.34
CA THR A 28 29.00 -6.11 7.35
C THR A 28 27.71 -6.50 8.05
N PHE A 29 26.59 -6.01 7.51
CA PHE A 29 25.24 -6.25 8.04
C PHE A 29 24.45 -7.07 7.02
N LYS A 30 23.78 -8.12 7.47
CA LYS A 30 22.90 -8.95 6.63
C LYS A 30 21.55 -8.25 6.48
N LEU A 31 21.09 -8.10 5.24
CA LEU A 31 19.79 -7.56 4.88
C LEU A 31 18.93 -8.63 4.20
N ASN A 32 17.62 -8.39 4.10
CA ASN A 32 16.68 -9.34 3.48
C ASN A 32 16.91 -9.57 1.97
N PHE A 33 17.70 -8.70 1.35
CA PHE A 33 17.97 -8.60 -0.09
C PHE A 33 19.48 -8.54 -0.41
N GLY A 34 20.35 -8.83 0.56
CA GLY A 34 21.80 -8.76 0.37
C GLY A 34 22.56 -8.38 1.64
N LYS A 35 23.60 -7.58 1.49
CA LYS A 35 24.45 -7.08 2.58
C LYS A 35 24.65 -5.58 2.47
N ALA A 36 24.95 -4.96 3.61
CA ALA A 36 25.45 -3.60 3.70
C ALA A 36 26.83 -3.61 4.35
N HIS A 37 27.81 -2.96 3.72
CA HIS A 37 29.15 -2.80 4.24
C HIS A 37 29.35 -1.36 4.70
N VAL A 38 29.89 -1.19 5.90
CA VAL A 38 30.31 0.11 6.42
C VAL A 38 31.80 0.10 6.63
N PHE A 39 32.46 1.12 6.11
CA PHE A 39 33.88 1.35 6.29
C PHE A 39 34.20 2.84 6.17
N TYR A 40 35.39 3.24 6.60
CA TYR A 40 35.84 4.62 6.56
C TYR A 40 37.01 4.72 5.58
N PRO A 41 36.78 5.18 4.33
CA PRO A 41 37.87 5.42 3.39
C PRO A 41 38.85 6.49 3.89
N GLU A 42 38.39 7.40 4.76
CA GLU A 42 39.23 8.43 5.35
C GLU A 42 38.77 8.69 6.80
N ALA A 43 39.72 8.72 7.74
CA ALA A 43 39.48 9.04 9.14
C ALA A 43 40.70 9.75 9.72
N SER A 44 40.76 11.06 9.52
CA SER A 44 41.76 11.95 10.10
C SER A 44 41.09 12.96 11.04
N GLU A 45 41.90 13.73 11.77
CA GLU A 45 41.40 14.79 12.65
C GLU A 45 40.70 15.92 11.88
N ASN A 46 41.11 16.17 10.64
CA ASN A 46 40.60 17.27 9.80
C ASN A 46 39.43 16.85 8.90
N GLN A 47 39.36 15.58 8.53
CA GLN A 47 38.33 15.05 7.64
C GLN A 47 38.07 13.58 7.92
N CYS A 48 36.79 13.23 8.00
CA CYS A 48 36.35 11.86 8.22
C CYS A 48 35.19 11.56 7.27
N THR A 49 35.31 10.46 6.53
CA THR A 49 34.32 9.99 5.56
C THR A 49 33.94 8.57 5.90
N VAL A 50 32.64 8.33 6.08
CA VAL A 50 32.06 6.99 6.13
C VAL A 50 31.51 6.62 4.75
N ALA A 51 31.60 5.35 4.39
CA ALA A 51 30.96 4.76 3.22
C ALA A 51 29.97 3.68 3.66
N LEU A 52 28.75 3.72 3.11
CA LEU A 52 27.74 2.67 3.16
C LEU A 52 27.59 2.09 1.74
N LEU A 53 28.11 0.88 1.56
CA LEU A 53 28.05 0.14 0.29
C LEU A 53 27.01 -0.97 0.39
N LEU A 54 25.99 -0.94 -0.48
CA LEU A 54 25.05 -2.06 -0.62
C LEU A 54 25.55 -3.05 -1.67
N ASP A 55 25.64 -4.30 -1.23
CA ASP A 55 25.91 -5.50 -2.00
C ASP A 55 24.63 -6.32 -2.05
N ILE A 56 23.80 -6.02 -3.06
CA ILE A 56 22.47 -6.60 -3.23
C ILE A 56 22.59 -7.88 -4.06
N ASP A 57 21.95 -8.96 -3.63
CA ASP A 57 21.92 -10.23 -4.37
C ASP A 57 20.73 -10.24 -5.34
N PRO A 58 20.96 -10.06 -6.66
CA PRO A 58 19.87 -10.01 -7.64
C PRO A 58 19.14 -11.36 -7.76
N ILE A 59 19.80 -12.48 -7.50
CA ILE A 59 19.19 -13.81 -7.61
C ILE A 59 18.28 -14.07 -6.42
N ALA A 60 18.73 -13.72 -5.21
CA ALA A 60 17.91 -13.85 -4.00
C ALA A 60 16.67 -12.93 -4.03
N LEU A 61 16.79 -11.76 -4.68
CA LEU A 61 15.65 -10.88 -4.96
C LEU A 61 14.59 -11.63 -5.78
N VAL A 62 14.95 -12.21 -6.93
CA VAL A 62 13.98 -12.90 -7.82
C VAL A 62 13.35 -14.14 -7.18
N LYS A 63 14.13 -14.96 -6.47
CA LYS A 63 13.63 -16.22 -5.88
C LYS A 63 12.51 -16.03 -4.86
N LYS A 64 12.42 -14.87 -4.19
CA LYS A 64 11.30 -14.54 -3.29
C LYS A 64 10.03 -14.09 -4.03
N TYR A 65 10.14 -13.60 -5.26
CA TYR A 65 9.00 -13.22 -6.13
C TYR A 65 8.49 -14.37 -7.03
N GLN A 66 9.26 -15.45 -7.16
CA GLN A 66 8.95 -16.58 -8.05
C GLN A 66 7.77 -17.49 -7.65
N ARG A 67 7.04 -17.18 -6.58
CA ARG A 67 5.77 -17.88 -6.29
C ARG A 67 4.55 -17.24 -6.95
N SER A 68 4.68 -16.15 -7.72
CA SER A 68 3.49 -15.38 -8.17
C SER A 68 3.53 -14.73 -9.57
N ALA A 69 4.38 -15.13 -10.52
CA ALA A 69 4.24 -14.62 -11.90
C ALA A 69 4.88 -15.52 -12.97
N PHE A 70 4.06 -16.03 -13.89
CA PHE A 70 4.48 -16.44 -15.24
C PHE A 70 3.77 -15.52 -16.24
N GLY A 71 4.52 -14.66 -16.94
CA GLY A 71 4.00 -13.78 -17.98
C GLY A 71 4.99 -12.75 -18.54
N SER A 72 5.28 -12.90 -19.85
CA SER A 72 5.91 -12.03 -20.89
C SER A 72 7.06 -11.02 -20.65
N PHE A 73 7.56 -10.75 -19.44
CA PHE A 73 8.76 -9.91 -19.20
C PHE A 73 9.77 -10.55 -18.22
N ALA A 74 9.96 -11.87 -18.32
CA ALA A 74 10.78 -12.65 -17.40
C ALA A 74 12.24 -12.16 -17.25
N LEU A 75 12.80 -11.46 -18.26
CA LEU A 75 14.21 -11.00 -18.23
C LEU A 75 14.44 -9.81 -17.28
N GLN A 76 13.51 -8.86 -17.19
CA GLN A 76 13.64 -7.65 -16.35
C GLN A 76 13.69 -7.98 -14.85
N GLN A 77 13.19 -9.14 -14.44
CA GLN A 77 13.28 -9.60 -13.06
C GLN A 77 14.73 -9.97 -12.69
N TYR A 78 15.49 -10.57 -13.61
CA TYR A 78 16.89 -10.95 -13.39
C TYR A 78 17.90 -9.85 -13.72
N VAL A 79 17.58 -9.01 -14.71
CA VAL A 79 18.43 -7.91 -15.16
C VAL A 79 17.68 -6.60 -14.96
N ASN A 80 17.99 -5.93 -13.84
CA ASN A 80 17.46 -4.60 -13.52
C ASN A 80 18.52 -3.77 -12.78
N ASP A 81 18.21 -2.50 -12.61
CA ASP A 81 19.04 -1.47 -12.00
C ASP A 81 19.12 -1.56 -10.46
N ARG A 82 18.20 -2.29 -9.81
CA ARG A 82 18.00 -2.25 -8.36
C ARG A 82 19.24 -2.52 -7.51
N PRO A 83 20.15 -3.46 -7.87
CA PRO A 83 21.37 -3.66 -7.10
C PRO A 83 22.34 -2.46 -7.13
N TYR A 84 22.20 -1.60 -8.14
CA TYR A 84 23.19 -0.59 -8.49
C TYR A 84 22.77 0.83 -8.14
N VAL A 85 21.48 1.06 -7.89
CA VAL A 85 20.91 2.40 -7.68
C VAL A 85 20.49 2.67 -6.23
N GLY A 86 20.52 3.93 -5.83
CA GLY A 86 20.05 4.46 -4.56
C GLY A 86 18.52 4.47 -4.52
N SER A 87 17.94 3.31 -4.28
CA SER A 87 16.49 3.10 -4.18
C SER A 87 16.05 3.03 -2.71
N SER A 88 14.79 2.67 -2.49
CA SER A 88 14.27 2.31 -1.16
C SER A 88 15.10 1.27 -0.39
N PHE A 89 15.93 0.45 -1.05
CA PHE A 89 16.91 -0.41 -0.39
C PHE A 89 17.95 0.37 0.44
N LEU A 90 18.36 1.56 -0.04
CA LEU A 90 19.27 2.44 0.69
C LEU A 90 18.63 2.95 1.98
N SER A 91 17.36 3.38 1.94
CA SER A 91 16.64 3.80 3.14
C SER A 91 16.54 2.69 4.19
N VAL A 92 16.22 1.47 3.76
CA VAL A 92 16.19 0.30 4.67
C VAL A 92 17.58 0.05 5.27
N ALA A 93 18.64 0.18 4.48
CA ALA A 93 20.00 0.01 5.00
C ALA A 93 20.40 1.13 5.98
N ILE A 94 20.05 2.39 5.70
CA ILE A 94 20.26 3.52 6.62
C ILE A 94 19.60 3.23 7.98
N ALA A 95 18.33 2.83 7.98
CA ALA A 95 17.60 2.53 9.22
C ALA A 95 18.22 1.35 10.00
N ASN A 96 18.63 0.28 9.31
CA ASN A 96 19.24 -0.88 9.97
C ASN A 96 20.66 -0.60 10.49
N VAL A 97 21.46 0.13 9.72
CA VAL A 97 22.89 0.31 9.99
C VAL A 97 23.14 1.53 10.88
N PHE A 98 22.44 2.63 10.62
CA PHE A 98 22.59 3.91 11.32
C PHE A 98 21.39 4.25 12.21
N GLY A 99 20.55 3.26 12.56
CA GLY A 99 19.31 3.49 13.33
C GLY A 99 19.49 4.27 14.64
N THR A 100 20.58 4.08 15.37
CA THR A 100 20.84 4.87 16.60
C THR A 100 21.10 6.34 16.30
N ALA A 101 21.87 6.63 15.25
CA ALA A 101 22.19 7.98 14.80
C ALA A 101 20.98 8.68 14.16
N LEU A 102 20.17 7.92 13.41
CA LEU A 102 18.90 8.37 12.83
C LEU A 102 17.88 8.81 13.89
N ASN A 103 18.01 8.29 15.12
CA ASN A 103 17.20 8.69 16.27
C ASN A 103 17.86 9.82 17.11
N GLY A 104 18.88 10.50 16.59
CA GLY A 104 19.54 11.62 17.26
C GLY A 104 20.31 11.25 18.54
N ARG A 105 20.70 9.98 18.71
CA ARG A 105 21.39 9.52 19.91
C ARG A 105 22.87 9.31 19.63
N SER A 106 23.73 9.66 20.59
CA SER A 106 25.13 9.21 20.71
C SER A 106 25.52 9.11 22.19
N LYS A 107 25.94 7.93 22.63
CA LYS A 107 26.27 7.66 24.03
C LYS A 107 27.52 8.41 24.46
N ASP A 108 28.54 8.41 23.60
CA ASP A 108 29.84 8.98 23.89
C ASP A 108 29.93 10.48 23.52
N ARG A 109 28.98 10.97 22.70
CA ARG A 109 28.91 12.36 22.21
C ARG A 109 27.47 12.91 22.20
N PRO A 110 26.76 12.94 23.35
CA PRO A 110 25.34 13.31 23.38
C PRO A 110 25.07 14.75 22.96
N VAL A 111 25.94 15.70 23.35
CA VAL A 111 25.82 17.11 22.96
C VAL A 111 26.04 17.28 21.46
N LEU A 112 27.07 16.63 20.90
CA LEU A 112 27.39 16.73 19.48
C LEU A 112 26.30 16.10 18.60
N ALA A 113 25.62 15.05 19.06
CA ALA A 113 24.51 14.44 18.33
C ALA A 113 23.34 15.41 18.06
N GLN A 114 23.19 16.43 18.90
CA GLN A 114 22.18 17.49 18.78
C GLN A 114 22.75 18.79 18.18
N THR A 115 24.03 18.79 17.79
CA THR A 115 24.72 19.97 17.28
C THR A 115 24.79 19.91 15.75
N PRO A 116 24.32 20.95 15.03
CA PRO A 116 24.56 21.05 13.59
C PRO A 116 26.05 21.12 13.26
N ILE A 117 26.51 20.27 12.34
CA ILE A 117 27.91 20.19 11.92
C ILE A 117 27.99 20.22 10.38
N PRO A 118 29.13 20.66 9.79
CA PRO A 118 29.31 20.63 8.35
C PRO A 118 29.31 19.18 7.85
N LEU A 119 28.34 18.85 7.01
CA LEU A 119 28.16 17.53 6.42
C LEU A 119 28.10 17.64 4.90
N LYS A 120 28.86 16.78 4.25
CA LYS A 120 28.80 16.54 2.80
C LYS A 120 28.41 15.09 2.57
N THR A 121 27.36 14.84 1.80
CA THR A 121 26.96 13.48 1.41
C THR A 121 26.99 13.31 -0.10
N LYS A 122 27.30 12.11 -0.58
CA LYS A 122 27.28 11.74 -1.99
C LYS A 122 26.52 10.45 -2.19
N ILE A 123 25.53 10.49 -3.06
CA ILE A 123 24.80 9.32 -3.56
C ILE A 123 25.31 9.05 -4.97
N ALA A 124 26.00 7.93 -5.16
CA ALA A 124 26.74 7.67 -6.40
C ALA A 124 25.82 7.52 -7.62
N VAL A 125 24.65 6.89 -7.45
CA VAL A 125 23.67 6.70 -8.51
C VAL A 125 22.29 6.71 -7.86
N VAL A 126 21.40 7.63 -8.26
CA VAL A 126 19.99 7.66 -7.84
C VAL A 126 19.09 7.83 -9.07
N PRO A 127 18.02 7.03 -9.21
CA PRO A 127 17.03 7.27 -10.26
C PRO A 127 16.17 8.46 -9.87
N CYS A 128 15.91 9.36 -10.81
CA CYS A 128 14.99 10.48 -10.59
C CYS A 128 14.08 10.67 -11.79
N HIS A 129 12.83 10.23 -11.67
CA HIS A 129 11.81 10.38 -12.72
C HIS A 129 11.41 11.85 -12.95
N GLY A 130 11.55 12.71 -11.94
CA GLY A 130 11.27 14.15 -12.03
C GLY A 130 12.42 15.00 -12.59
N GLY A 131 13.56 14.37 -12.93
CA GLY A 131 14.75 15.03 -13.43
C GLY A 131 15.45 15.96 -12.44
N GLU A 132 16.39 16.76 -12.94
CA GLU A 132 17.18 17.71 -12.15
C GLU A 132 16.31 18.75 -11.39
N PRO A 133 15.27 19.36 -11.99
CA PRO A 133 14.46 20.35 -11.27
C PRO A 133 13.80 19.78 -10.03
N PHE A 134 13.37 18.51 -10.07
CA PHE A 134 12.76 17.87 -8.91
C PHE A 134 13.76 17.62 -7.79
N LEU A 135 14.98 17.19 -8.10
CA LEU A 135 16.07 17.05 -7.12
C LEU A 135 16.31 18.37 -6.36
N ARG A 136 16.35 19.50 -7.08
CA ARG A 136 16.51 20.82 -6.48
C ARG A 136 15.35 21.18 -5.55
N ARG A 137 14.11 21.03 -6.01
CA ARG A 137 12.91 21.30 -5.20
C ARG A 137 12.81 20.45 -3.93
N LEU A 138 13.43 19.27 -3.90
CA LEU A 138 13.44 18.41 -2.71
C LEU A 138 14.52 18.75 -1.68
N PHE A 139 15.70 19.22 -2.10
CA PHE A 139 16.83 19.40 -1.18
C PHE A 139 17.18 20.87 -0.91
N GLU A 140 16.99 21.78 -1.87
CA GLU A 140 17.31 23.21 -1.67
C GLU A 140 16.45 23.85 -0.56
N PRO A 141 15.13 23.55 -0.41
CA PRO A 141 14.33 24.09 0.70
C PRO A 141 14.77 23.62 2.09
N LEU A 142 15.49 22.49 2.17
CA LEU A 142 16.11 21.99 3.40
C LEU A 142 17.48 22.66 3.69
N GLY A 143 17.89 23.62 2.87
CA GLY A 143 19.13 24.37 3.02
C GLY A 143 20.36 23.71 2.40
N TYR A 144 20.20 22.61 1.64
CA TYR A 144 21.34 21.97 1.00
C TYR A 144 21.83 22.76 -0.19
N LYS A 145 23.15 22.94 -0.27
CA LYS A 145 23.82 23.18 -1.54
C LYS A 145 23.91 21.85 -2.29
N ILE A 146 23.30 21.79 -3.47
CA ILE A 146 23.20 20.57 -4.28
C ILE A 146 24.07 20.66 -5.55
N THR A 147 24.85 19.62 -5.80
CA THR A 147 25.55 19.41 -7.08
C THR A 147 25.02 18.13 -7.72
N ILE A 148 24.62 18.24 -8.99
CA ILE A 148 23.93 17.17 -9.72
C ILE A 148 24.73 16.87 -10.99
N GLN A 149 25.04 15.60 -11.20
CA GLN A 149 25.62 15.12 -12.44
C GLN A 149 24.70 14.06 -13.03
N ARG A 150 24.16 14.32 -14.22
CA ARG A 150 23.38 13.35 -14.99
C ARG A 150 24.32 12.40 -15.72
N HIS A 151 23.95 11.12 -15.79
CA HIS A 151 24.71 10.10 -16.51
C HIS A 151 24.09 9.81 -17.87
N GLN A 152 24.94 9.56 -18.88
CA GLN A 152 24.52 9.04 -20.18
C GLN A 152 24.08 7.58 -20.07
N LEU A 153 23.21 7.13 -20.98
CA LEU A 153 22.84 5.71 -21.03
C LEU A 153 24.02 4.83 -21.41
N ASP A 154 24.80 5.24 -22.42
CA ASP A 154 26.03 4.58 -22.84
C ASP A 154 26.97 5.60 -23.49
N HIS A 155 28.24 5.64 -23.06
CA HIS A 155 29.24 6.54 -23.64
C HIS A 155 29.65 6.14 -25.07
N ASN A 156 29.47 4.88 -25.45
CA ASN A 156 29.75 4.38 -26.80
C ASN A 156 28.60 4.64 -27.78
N PHE A 157 27.40 4.94 -27.27
CA PHE A 157 26.21 5.25 -28.06
C PHE A 157 25.53 6.55 -27.57
N PRO A 158 26.17 7.72 -27.76
CA PRO A 158 25.65 9.00 -27.26
C PRO A 158 24.26 9.35 -27.81
N GLU A 159 23.89 8.82 -28.98
CA GLU A 159 22.59 9.01 -29.61
C GLU A 159 21.42 8.41 -28.82
N TRP A 160 21.68 7.49 -27.89
CA TRP A 160 20.65 6.98 -26.96
C TRP A 160 20.24 8.03 -25.93
N GLY A 161 21.08 9.05 -25.74
CA GLY A 161 20.79 10.20 -24.90
C GLY A 161 21.08 9.96 -23.41
N GLU A 162 20.53 10.88 -22.61
CA GLU A 162 20.79 10.95 -21.18
C GLU A 162 19.89 9.99 -20.39
N SER A 163 20.47 9.31 -19.41
CA SER A 163 19.72 8.38 -18.54
C SER A 163 18.84 9.13 -17.53
N ARG A 164 18.06 8.37 -16.75
CA ARG A 164 17.32 8.87 -15.58
C ARG A 164 18.15 8.88 -14.29
N TYR A 165 19.43 8.53 -14.36
CA TYR A 165 20.29 8.35 -13.20
C TYR A 165 21.20 9.56 -12.98
N TYR A 166 21.39 9.88 -11.71
CA TYR A 166 22.16 11.04 -11.27
C TYR A 166 23.16 10.63 -10.19
N THR A 167 24.34 11.25 -10.20
CA THR A 167 25.14 11.41 -8.98
C THR A 167 24.68 12.69 -8.30
N VAL A 168 24.42 12.63 -6.99
CA VAL A 168 23.96 13.79 -6.21
C VAL A 168 24.90 14.00 -5.04
N GLU A 169 25.47 15.20 -4.94
CA GLU A 169 26.22 15.66 -3.77
C GLU A 169 25.44 16.75 -3.05
N LEU A 170 25.33 16.62 -1.72
CA LEU A 170 24.59 17.54 -0.86
C LEU A 170 25.51 18.03 0.25
N GLU A 171 25.58 19.35 0.44
CA GLU A 171 26.39 20.02 1.47
C GLU A 171 25.47 20.88 2.35
N ASN A 172 25.52 20.72 3.68
CA ASN A 172 24.76 21.54 4.63
C ASN A 172 25.38 21.49 6.04
N ILE A 173 24.98 22.42 6.93
CA ILE A 173 25.28 22.39 8.36
C ILE A 173 24.00 21.96 9.09
N VAL A 174 23.90 20.67 9.39
CA VAL A 174 22.73 20.04 10.03
C VAL A 174 23.18 19.00 11.03
N THR A 175 22.28 18.49 11.86
CA THR A 175 22.61 17.34 12.71
C THR A 175 22.78 16.09 11.85
N VAL A 176 23.54 15.10 12.33
CA VAL A 176 23.64 13.79 11.64
C VAL A 176 22.27 13.12 11.53
N SER A 177 21.40 13.32 12.54
CA SER A 177 20.04 12.78 12.55
C SER A 177 19.20 13.36 11.42
N ASP A 178 19.23 14.68 11.23
CA ASP A 178 18.47 15.36 10.17
C ASP A 178 18.96 14.93 8.79
N LEU A 179 20.28 14.85 8.57
CA LEU A 179 20.83 14.35 7.32
C LEU A 179 20.31 12.94 6.99
N LEU A 180 20.40 12.02 7.96
CA LEU A 180 19.95 10.64 7.76
C LEU A 180 18.43 10.56 7.56
N SER A 181 17.66 11.38 8.28
CA SER A 181 16.21 11.53 8.14
C SER A 181 15.83 11.99 6.72
N HIS A 182 16.45 13.07 6.23
CA HIS A 182 16.19 13.60 4.90
C HIS A 182 16.51 12.54 3.83
N LEU A 183 17.66 11.87 3.93
CA LEU A 183 18.03 10.79 3.01
C LEU A 183 17.04 9.62 3.08
N TYR A 184 16.69 9.18 4.28
CA TYR A 184 15.77 8.06 4.50
C TYR A 184 14.41 8.29 3.84
N VAL A 185 13.86 9.50 3.96
CA VAL A 185 12.56 9.89 3.40
C VAL A 185 12.64 10.22 1.91
N LEU A 186 13.65 10.96 1.45
CA LEU A 186 13.67 11.51 0.09
C LEU A 186 14.22 10.55 -0.96
N ILE A 187 15.08 9.59 -0.60
CA ILE A 187 15.60 8.61 -1.58
C ILE A 187 14.46 7.79 -2.24
N PRO A 188 13.49 7.22 -1.50
CA PRO A 188 12.35 6.53 -2.10
C PRO A 188 11.45 7.43 -2.95
N VAL A 189 11.39 8.72 -2.64
CA VAL A 189 10.60 9.73 -3.36
C VAL A 189 11.19 10.02 -4.74
N LEU A 190 12.52 10.00 -4.86
CA LEU A 190 13.22 10.17 -6.15
C LEU A 190 12.96 9.00 -7.09
N ASP A 191 13.02 7.78 -6.55
CA ASP A 191 12.80 6.54 -7.28
C ASP A 191 11.33 6.43 -7.76
N ASP A 192 10.36 6.92 -6.96
CA ASP A 192 8.89 6.75 -7.18
C ASP A 192 8.49 5.25 -7.33
N GLU A 193 9.38 4.35 -6.91
CA GLU A 193 9.22 2.91 -6.92
C GLU A 193 9.73 2.34 -5.59
N LYS A 194 8.93 1.49 -4.93
CA LYS A 194 9.38 0.72 -3.75
C LYS A 194 9.38 -0.76 -4.06
N HIS A 195 10.43 -1.45 -3.63
CA HIS A 195 10.60 -2.89 -3.77
C HIS A 195 9.72 -3.71 -2.81
N TYR A 196 8.84 -3.08 -2.04
CA TYR A 196 7.94 -3.75 -1.11
C TYR A 196 6.55 -3.10 -1.14
N TRP A 197 5.58 -3.79 -0.52
CA TRP A 197 4.22 -3.29 -0.35
C TRP A 197 4.18 -2.18 0.70
N VAL A 198 3.52 -1.07 0.37
CA VAL A 198 3.37 0.08 1.27
C VAL A 198 2.00 0.00 1.94
N GLY A 199 1.96 0.05 3.26
CA GLY A 199 0.73 0.06 4.08
C GLY A 199 0.80 1.12 5.18
N GLU A 200 -0.14 1.11 6.13
CA GLU A 200 -0.25 2.16 7.18
C GLU A 200 1.01 2.32 8.04
N HIS A 201 1.73 1.24 8.33
CA HIS A 201 3.02 1.30 9.02
C HIS A 201 4.08 2.17 8.30
N GLU A 202 3.94 2.43 7.00
CA GLU A 202 4.81 3.36 6.28
C GLU A 202 4.45 4.83 6.54
N VAL A 203 3.20 5.13 6.90
CA VAL A 203 2.79 6.46 7.38
C VAL A 203 3.46 6.72 8.73
N GLU A 204 3.40 5.77 9.65
CA GLU A 204 4.08 5.89 10.95
C GLU A 204 5.59 6.09 10.79
N LYS A 205 6.24 5.32 9.90
CA LYS A 205 7.66 5.49 9.60
C LYS A 205 7.97 6.83 8.95
N LEU A 206 7.11 7.30 8.04
CA LEU A 206 7.27 8.62 7.42
C LEU A 206 7.27 9.68 8.52
N LEU A 207 6.25 9.71 9.36
CA LEU A 207 6.08 10.69 10.43
C LEU A 207 7.20 10.60 11.48
N ALA A 208 7.55 9.38 11.91
CA ALA A 208 8.62 9.15 12.88
C ALA A 208 9.99 9.64 12.38
N HIS A 209 10.25 9.55 11.08
CA HIS A 209 11.51 9.94 10.48
C HIS A 209 11.49 11.30 9.79
N SER A 210 10.33 11.92 9.56
CA SER A 210 10.24 13.23 8.91
C SER A 210 10.30 14.41 9.89
N GLY A 211 10.19 14.14 11.20
CA GLY A 211 10.18 15.17 12.23
C GLY A 211 9.28 16.36 11.87
N ASN A 212 9.74 17.57 12.16
CA ASN A 212 9.02 18.81 11.85
C ASN A 212 9.36 19.39 10.45
N TRP A 213 10.38 18.88 9.77
CA TRP A 213 10.85 19.47 8.51
C TRP A 213 9.86 19.20 7.37
N LEU A 214 9.23 18.03 7.33
CA LEU A 214 8.29 17.69 6.26
C LEU A 214 7.02 18.54 6.32
N ALA A 215 6.54 18.88 7.53
CA ALA A 215 5.36 19.73 7.70
C ALA A 215 5.55 21.14 7.09
N THR A 216 6.79 21.63 7.10
CA THR A 216 7.17 22.97 6.58
C THR A 216 7.75 22.93 5.16
N HIS A 217 7.95 21.74 4.59
CA HIS A 217 8.55 21.60 3.27
C HIS A 217 7.57 22.02 2.16
N PRO A 218 7.99 22.83 1.16
CA PRO A 218 7.10 23.31 0.09
C PRO A 218 6.57 22.19 -0.82
N GLU A 219 7.31 21.07 -0.92
CA GLU A 219 6.91 19.88 -1.68
C GLU A 219 6.28 18.78 -0.79
N LYS A 220 5.75 19.10 0.40
CA LYS A 220 5.26 18.10 1.36
C LYS A 220 4.20 17.17 0.77
N GLU A 221 3.31 17.67 -0.08
CA GLU A 221 2.28 16.89 -0.74
C GLU A 221 2.89 15.85 -1.71
N GLU A 222 3.81 16.27 -2.57
CA GLU A 222 4.44 15.38 -3.55
C GLU A 222 5.41 14.40 -2.87
N ILE A 223 6.14 14.83 -1.84
CA ILE A 223 6.98 13.94 -1.01
C ILE A 223 6.12 12.85 -0.37
N THR A 224 5.04 13.25 0.30
CA THR A 224 4.14 12.30 0.99
C THR A 224 3.47 11.36 0.00
N ALA A 225 3.00 11.89 -1.14
CA ALA A 225 2.39 11.09 -2.20
C ALA A 225 3.37 10.04 -2.73
N ARG A 226 4.56 10.43 -3.21
CA ARG A 226 5.53 9.46 -3.75
C ARG A 226 6.04 8.48 -2.71
N TYR A 227 6.31 8.95 -1.48
CA TYR A 227 6.75 8.07 -0.39
C TYR A 227 5.73 6.96 -0.13
N LEU A 228 4.45 7.28 -0.23
CA LEU A 228 3.34 6.35 0.01
C LEU A 228 2.80 5.72 -1.29
N LYS A 229 3.61 5.69 -2.37
CA LYS A 229 3.23 5.11 -3.68
C LYS A 229 1.93 5.68 -4.25
N ARG A 230 1.70 6.96 -4.01
CA ARG A 230 0.50 7.73 -4.40
C ARG A 230 -0.80 7.08 -3.91
N GLN A 231 -0.73 6.28 -2.84
CA GLN A 231 -1.93 5.74 -2.19
C GLN A 231 -2.65 6.89 -1.50
N ARG A 232 -3.77 7.32 -2.08
CA ARG A 232 -4.49 8.54 -1.70
C ARG A 232 -4.80 8.60 -0.20
N ILE A 233 -5.26 7.47 0.36
CA ILE A 233 -5.66 7.35 1.77
C ILE A 233 -4.47 7.54 2.70
N LEU A 234 -3.37 6.81 2.45
CA LEU A 234 -2.15 6.94 3.25
C LEU A 234 -1.58 8.36 3.15
N THR A 235 -1.61 8.93 1.94
CA THR A 235 -1.12 10.28 1.66
C THR A 235 -1.93 11.33 2.42
N GLN A 236 -3.26 11.25 2.36
CA GLN A 236 -4.14 12.16 3.09
C GLN A 236 -3.99 12.00 4.60
N ASN A 237 -3.89 10.76 5.10
CA ASN A 237 -3.67 10.50 6.52
C ASN A 237 -2.36 11.14 7.01
N ALA A 238 -1.25 10.90 6.31
CA ALA A 238 0.03 11.52 6.62
C ALA A 238 -0.04 13.06 6.56
N LEU A 239 -0.65 13.63 5.52
CA LEU A 239 -0.78 15.09 5.39
C LEU A 239 -1.68 15.72 6.47
N ALA A 240 -2.73 15.02 6.89
CA ALA A 240 -3.58 15.46 7.99
C ALA A 240 -2.80 15.50 9.30
N GLN A 241 -2.03 14.45 9.60
CA GLN A 241 -1.18 14.40 10.81
C GLN A 241 -0.06 15.45 10.78
N LEU A 242 0.51 15.74 9.60
CA LEU A 242 1.51 16.81 9.42
C LEU A 242 0.94 18.22 9.56
N SER A 243 -0.39 18.39 9.48
CA SER A 243 -1.06 19.70 9.47
C SER A 243 -1.72 20.07 10.80
N GLN A 244 -1.74 19.16 11.80
CA GLN A 244 -2.43 19.37 13.08
C GLN A 244 -1.62 20.22 14.10
N ASP A 245 -1.39 21.49 13.73
CA ASP A 245 -1.58 22.67 14.61
C ASP A 245 -2.96 23.32 14.32
N GLY A 246 -3.83 22.66 13.57
CA GLY A 246 -5.19 23.10 13.27
C GLY A 246 -6.20 21.96 13.41
N GLU A 247 -7.23 22.21 14.20
CA GLU A 247 -8.41 21.38 14.37
C GLU A 247 -8.94 20.90 13.02
N GLY A 248 -8.88 19.59 12.79
CA GLY A 248 -9.38 18.94 11.61
C GLY A 248 -9.84 17.55 12.00
N GLU A 249 -11.14 17.40 12.20
CA GLU A 249 -11.81 16.14 12.46
C GLU A 249 -11.34 15.06 11.47
N ALA A 250 -11.03 13.89 12.03
CA ALA A 250 -10.67 12.71 11.26
C ALA A 250 -11.76 12.40 10.22
N LYS A 251 -11.44 12.53 8.93
CA LYS A 251 -12.28 11.96 7.87
C LYS A 251 -11.84 10.53 7.62
N THR A 252 -12.62 9.61 8.20
CA THR A 252 -12.54 8.14 8.07
C THR A 252 -12.95 7.65 6.67
N ASP A 253 -12.95 6.33 6.43
CA ASP A 253 -13.30 5.59 5.18
C ASP A 253 -14.61 5.97 4.46
N ASN A 254 -15.29 7.02 4.90
CA ASN A 254 -16.39 7.62 4.18
C ASN A 254 -16.05 7.95 2.73
N GLU A 255 -14.80 8.15 2.27
CA GLU A 255 -14.55 8.56 0.87
C GLU A 255 -14.57 7.43 -0.19
N LYS A 256 -14.34 6.15 0.17
CA LYS A 256 -14.58 5.03 -0.78
C LYS A 256 -16.07 4.77 -0.96
N ASP A 257 -16.77 4.79 0.17
CA ASP A 257 -18.23 4.74 0.25
C ASP A 257 -18.90 6.07 -0.15
N ALA A 258 -18.19 7.20 -0.32
CA ALA A 258 -18.81 8.49 -0.66
C ALA A 258 -18.59 8.91 -2.10
N GLU A 259 -17.66 8.35 -2.86
CA GLU A 259 -17.71 8.53 -4.33
C GLU A 259 -18.89 7.73 -4.90
N GLU A 260 -19.04 6.47 -4.48
CA GLU A 260 -20.19 5.64 -4.84
C GLU A 260 -21.45 6.07 -4.07
N GLY A 261 -21.34 6.30 -2.76
CA GLY A 261 -22.45 6.73 -1.92
C GLY A 261 -22.89 8.18 -2.10
N ALA A 262 -22.09 9.12 -2.63
CA ALA A 262 -22.64 10.45 -2.97
C ALA A 262 -23.56 10.37 -4.20
N VAL A 263 -23.30 9.42 -5.10
CA VAL A 263 -24.16 9.11 -6.25
C VAL A 263 -25.37 8.28 -5.79
N GLU A 264 -25.16 7.27 -4.94
CA GLU A 264 -26.20 6.35 -4.45
C GLU A 264 -27.06 6.89 -3.28
N GLN A 265 -26.59 7.87 -2.51
CA GLN A 265 -27.30 8.43 -1.34
C GLN A 265 -28.63 9.06 -1.71
N GLN A 266 -28.77 9.58 -2.94
CA GLN A 266 -30.05 10.12 -3.41
C GLN A 266 -31.16 9.07 -3.49
N ILE A 267 -30.84 7.77 -3.51
CA ILE A 267 -31.82 6.68 -3.66
C ILE A 267 -31.70 5.58 -2.59
N GLY A 268 -30.74 5.66 -1.68
CA GLY A 268 -30.53 4.65 -0.62
C GLY A 268 -30.10 3.28 -1.15
N LEU A 269 -29.51 3.22 -2.35
CA LEU A 269 -29.23 1.98 -3.08
C LEU A 269 -28.37 0.99 -2.29
N HIS A 270 -27.29 1.47 -1.66
CA HIS A 270 -26.43 0.65 -0.82
C HIS A 270 -27.20 -0.07 0.31
N GLN A 271 -28.12 0.63 1.00
CA GLN A 271 -28.92 0.00 2.05
C GLN A 271 -29.90 -1.03 1.47
N GLN A 272 -30.57 -0.69 0.35
CA GLN A 272 -31.45 -1.62 -0.35
C GLN A 272 -30.71 -2.90 -0.80
N ARG A 273 -29.49 -2.76 -1.32
CA ARG A 273 -28.61 -3.89 -1.69
C ARG A 273 -28.39 -4.80 -0.49
N LEU A 274 -27.97 -4.24 0.65
CA LEU A 274 -27.73 -5.03 1.86
C LEU A 274 -29.00 -5.71 2.39
N ASP A 275 -30.14 -5.02 2.38
CA ASP A 275 -31.41 -5.59 2.84
C ASP A 275 -31.83 -6.77 1.97
N VAL A 276 -31.70 -6.65 0.64
CA VAL A 276 -32.01 -7.75 -0.29
C VAL A 276 -31.05 -8.93 -0.11
N VAL A 277 -29.76 -8.68 0.11
CA VAL A 277 -28.79 -9.76 0.40
C VAL A 277 -29.17 -10.50 1.69
N VAL A 278 -29.58 -9.78 2.74
CA VAL A 278 -30.05 -10.38 3.99
C VAL A 278 -31.32 -11.22 3.76
N GLU A 279 -32.28 -10.73 2.96
CA GLU A 279 -33.48 -11.50 2.62
C GLU A 279 -33.16 -12.81 1.90
N GLU A 280 -32.25 -12.80 0.91
CA GLU A 280 -31.85 -14.01 0.19
C GLU A 280 -31.09 -14.98 1.09
N LEU A 281 -30.21 -14.47 1.97
CA LEU A 281 -29.57 -15.31 2.98
C LEU A 281 -30.59 -15.93 3.95
N GLU A 282 -31.62 -15.20 4.38
CA GLU A 282 -32.69 -15.75 5.22
C GLU A 282 -33.50 -16.83 4.47
N LYS A 283 -33.91 -16.56 3.23
CA LYS A 283 -34.66 -17.51 2.39
C LYS A 283 -33.89 -18.80 2.12
N SER A 284 -32.57 -18.74 2.04
CA SER A 284 -31.73 -19.93 1.86
C SER A 284 -31.81 -20.93 3.03
N GLY A 285 -32.28 -20.49 4.20
CA GLY A 285 -32.30 -21.31 5.42
C GLY A 285 -30.93 -21.48 6.07
N ALA A 286 -29.90 -20.77 5.60
CA ALA A 286 -28.53 -20.86 6.13
C ALA A 286 -28.45 -20.51 7.61
N ALA A 287 -27.72 -21.31 8.38
CA ALA A 287 -27.42 -21.07 9.79
C ALA A 287 -25.98 -20.58 9.99
N ARG A 288 -25.06 -20.98 9.10
CA ARG A 288 -23.64 -20.61 9.10
C ARG A 288 -23.34 -19.81 7.84
N VAL A 289 -23.01 -18.53 7.98
CA VAL A 289 -22.86 -17.60 6.86
C VAL A 289 -21.48 -16.94 6.82
N LEU A 290 -20.95 -16.80 5.61
CA LEU A 290 -19.74 -16.04 5.31
C LEU A 290 -20.08 -14.71 4.66
N ASP A 291 -19.42 -13.64 5.09
CA ASP A 291 -19.36 -12.36 4.40
C ASP A 291 -17.93 -12.16 3.90
N LEU A 292 -17.72 -12.34 2.59
CA LEU A 292 -16.42 -12.42 1.95
C LEU A 292 -16.10 -11.08 1.28
N GLY A 293 -15.17 -10.32 1.86
CA GLY A 293 -14.98 -8.89 1.59
C GLY A 293 -15.87 -8.03 2.49
N CYS A 294 -15.94 -8.36 3.78
CA CYS A 294 -16.93 -7.77 4.70
C CYS A 294 -16.71 -6.27 4.99
N GLY A 295 -15.57 -5.70 4.60
CA GLY A 295 -15.21 -4.31 4.83
C GLY A 295 -15.37 -3.93 6.30
N GLU A 296 -16.05 -2.81 6.56
CA GLU A 296 -16.32 -2.29 7.90
C GLU A 296 -17.55 -2.94 8.58
N GLY A 297 -18.01 -4.11 8.10
CA GLY A 297 -19.01 -4.95 8.75
C GLY A 297 -20.46 -4.48 8.63
N LYS A 298 -20.81 -3.76 7.56
CA LYS A 298 -22.18 -3.25 7.36
C LYS A 298 -23.21 -4.38 7.20
N LEU A 299 -22.91 -5.40 6.39
CA LEU A 299 -23.75 -6.59 6.24
C LEU A 299 -23.78 -7.40 7.54
N LEU A 300 -22.61 -7.65 8.15
CA LEU A 300 -22.48 -8.35 9.44
C LEU A 300 -23.42 -7.78 10.52
N ARG A 301 -23.54 -6.44 10.58
CA ARG A 301 -24.45 -5.77 11.52
C ARG A 301 -25.90 -6.19 11.32
N LEU A 302 -26.36 -6.26 10.08
CA LEU A 302 -27.73 -6.69 9.76
C LEU A 302 -27.94 -8.18 10.08
N LEU A 303 -26.95 -9.02 9.75
CA LEU A 303 -27.00 -10.46 10.03
C LEU A 303 -27.09 -10.75 11.54
N LEU A 304 -26.37 -9.99 12.38
CA LEU A 304 -26.42 -10.16 13.84
C LEU A 304 -27.84 -10.03 14.42
N HIS A 305 -28.70 -9.21 13.81
CA HIS A 305 -30.08 -9.00 14.25
C HIS A 305 -31.01 -10.17 13.91
N LYS A 306 -30.63 -11.04 12.97
CA LYS A 306 -31.44 -12.20 12.58
C LYS A 306 -31.06 -13.41 13.42
N LYS A 307 -32.04 -14.04 14.09
CA LYS A 307 -31.79 -15.20 14.97
C LYS A 307 -31.40 -16.47 14.22
N GLN A 308 -31.72 -16.55 12.92
CA GLN A 308 -31.44 -17.70 12.08
C GLN A 308 -29.93 -17.96 11.93
N PHE A 309 -29.11 -16.91 11.84
CA PHE A 309 -27.67 -17.03 11.66
C PHE A 309 -26.98 -17.34 12.99
N THR A 310 -26.71 -18.61 13.24
CA THR A 310 -26.04 -19.09 14.46
C THR A 310 -24.52 -18.93 14.42
N GLU A 311 -23.93 -18.85 13.23
CA GLU A 311 -22.51 -18.55 13.04
C GLU A 311 -22.33 -17.58 11.86
N ILE A 312 -21.71 -16.45 12.11
CA ILE A 312 -21.49 -15.37 11.16
C ILE A 312 -19.99 -15.10 11.12
N VAL A 313 -19.42 -15.12 9.94
CA VAL A 313 -17.99 -14.89 9.75
C VAL A 313 -17.77 -13.82 8.70
N GLY A 314 -17.20 -12.69 9.14
CA GLY A 314 -16.67 -11.67 8.24
C GLY A 314 -15.22 -11.94 7.90
N MET A 315 -14.89 -11.97 6.61
CA MET A 315 -13.53 -12.04 6.13
C MET A 315 -13.19 -10.84 5.26
N ASP A 316 -12.03 -10.24 5.50
CA ASP A 316 -11.47 -9.21 4.62
C ASP A 316 -9.95 -9.37 4.50
N VAL A 317 -9.41 -8.89 3.38
CA VAL A 317 -7.95 -8.83 3.16
C VAL A 317 -7.32 -7.70 3.98
N SER A 318 -8.11 -6.64 4.22
CA SER A 318 -7.76 -5.44 4.97
C SER A 318 -7.96 -5.67 6.47
N TYR A 319 -6.85 -5.83 7.20
CA TYR A 319 -6.88 -5.91 8.66
C TYR A 319 -7.52 -4.68 9.31
N THR A 320 -7.32 -3.49 8.71
CA THR A 320 -7.85 -2.22 9.24
C THR A 320 -9.37 -2.12 9.07
N SER A 321 -9.92 -2.65 7.98
CA SER A 321 -11.37 -2.75 7.79
C SER A 321 -12.00 -3.69 8.83
N LEU A 322 -11.29 -4.76 9.20
CA LEU A 322 -11.73 -5.67 10.28
C LEU A 322 -11.67 -5.02 11.66
N GLU A 323 -10.66 -4.19 11.97
CA GLU A 323 -10.64 -3.42 13.22
C GLU A 323 -11.82 -2.45 13.29
N ARG A 324 -12.13 -1.74 12.20
CA ARG A 324 -13.31 -0.85 12.15
C ARG A 324 -14.62 -1.62 12.24
N ALA A 325 -14.71 -2.78 11.62
CA ALA A 325 -15.85 -3.67 11.79
C ALA A 325 -16.00 -4.07 13.26
N ASN A 326 -14.90 -4.43 13.94
CA ASN A 326 -14.91 -4.76 15.37
C ASN A 326 -15.46 -3.61 16.22
N GLU A 327 -14.98 -2.39 15.98
CA GLU A 327 -15.41 -1.17 16.68
C GLU A 327 -16.88 -0.83 16.41
N ARG A 328 -17.32 -0.86 15.14
CA ARG A 328 -18.69 -0.52 14.73
C ARG A 328 -19.72 -1.53 15.21
N LEU A 329 -19.37 -2.81 15.16
CA LEU A 329 -20.19 -3.89 15.70
C LEU A 329 -20.13 -3.95 17.23
N ARG A 330 -19.17 -3.24 17.84
CA ARG A 330 -18.93 -3.17 19.28
C ARG A 330 -18.79 -4.58 19.88
N LEU A 331 -18.01 -5.44 19.23
CA LEU A 331 -17.94 -6.87 19.58
C LEU A 331 -17.60 -7.08 21.06
N ASP A 332 -16.69 -6.27 21.63
CA ASP A 332 -16.30 -6.37 23.05
C ASP A 332 -17.40 -6.00 24.05
N ARG A 333 -18.49 -5.37 23.57
CA ARG A 333 -19.64 -4.97 24.39
C ARG A 333 -20.89 -5.80 24.08
N LEU A 334 -20.81 -6.76 23.15
CA LEU A 334 -21.94 -7.62 22.84
C LEU A 334 -22.21 -8.59 24.00
N PRO A 335 -23.49 -8.92 24.27
CA PRO A 335 -23.82 -10.04 25.14
C PRO A 335 -23.13 -11.32 24.65
N GLU A 336 -22.67 -12.16 25.58
CA GLU A 336 -21.89 -13.38 25.31
C GLU A 336 -22.51 -14.24 24.19
N LYS A 337 -23.82 -14.51 24.26
CA LYS A 337 -24.56 -15.27 23.24
C LYS A 337 -24.56 -14.65 21.85
N GLN A 338 -24.46 -13.33 21.73
CA GLN A 338 -24.32 -12.65 20.43
C GLN A 338 -22.86 -12.62 19.98
N ARG A 339 -21.93 -12.45 20.92
CA ARG A 339 -20.49 -12.43 20.65
C ARG A 339 -19.97 -13.76 20.11
N GLU A 340 -20.48 -14.88 20.63
CA GLU A 340 -20.15 -16.23 20.18
C GLU A 340 -20.60 -16.51 18.74
N ARG A 341 -21.68 -15.85 18.29
CA ARG A 341 -22.23 -16.03 16.94
C ARG A 341 -21.42 -15.34 15.86
N ILE A 342 -20.50 -14.42 16.19
CA ILE A 342 -19.78 -13.63 15.19
C ILE A 342 -18.27 -13.68 15.35
N ARG A 343 -17.56 -13.87 14.24
CA ARG A 343 -16.11 -13.78 14.17
C ARG A 343 -15.67 -12.94 12.97
N LEU A 344 -14.60 -12.19 13.17
CA LEU A 344 -13.87 -11.53 12.09
C LEU A 344 -12.57 -12.29 11.84
N MET A 345 -12.19 -12.46 10.58
CA MET A 345 -10.90 -13.03 10.25
C MET A 345 -10.24 -12.36 9.05
N GLN A 346 -8.92 -12.24 9.10
CA GLN A 346 -8.15 -11.81 7.95
C GLN A 346 -7.94 -12.98 7.00
N GLY A 347 -8.19 -12.76 5.72
CA GLY A 347 -7.98 -13.74 4.66
C GLY A 347 -8.09 -13.11 3.28
N SER A 348 -7.82 -13.88 2.23
CA SER A 348 -7.93 -13.40 0.86
C SER A 348 -8.63 -14.43 0.00
N LEU A 349 -9.47 -13.96 -0.92
CA LEU A 349 -10.14 -14.80 -1.90
C LEU A 349 -9.21 -15.27 -3.03
N MET A 350 -7.91 -14.97 -2.95
CA MET A 350 -6.91 -15.31 -3.97
C MET A 350 -6.18 -16.63 -3.70
N TYR A 351 -6.34 -17.19 -2.50
CA TYR A 351 -5.75 -18.48 -2.14
C TYR A 351 -6.78 -19.32 -1.38
N ARG A 352 -6.64 -20.64 -1.49
CA ARG A 352 -7.48 -21.58 -0.77
C ARG A 352 -7.29 -21.41 0.73
N ASP A 353 -8.41 -21.29 1.44
CA ASP A 353 -8.45 -21.22 2.89
C ASP A 353 -9.47 -22.24 3.41
N GLU A 354 -8.98 -23.26 4.11
CA GLU A 354 -9.82 -24.34 4.64
C GLU A 354 -10.81 -23.85 5.70
N ARG A 355 -10.57 -22.67 6.28
CA ARG A 355 -11.48 -22.04 7.25
C ARG A 355 -12.78 -21.57 6.62
N LEU A 356 -12.90 -21.56 5.29
CA LEU A 356 -14.10 -21.18 4.55
C LEU A 356 -15.01 -22.38 4.21
N SER A 357 -14.56 -23.61 4.45
CA SER A 357 -15.33 -24.81 4.14
C SER A 357 -16.39 -25.11 5.21
N GLY A 358 -17.52 -25.68 4.79
CA GLY A 358 -18.58 -26.15 5.69
C GLY A 358 -19.58 -25.09 6.15
N TYR A 359 -19.57 -23.90 5.54
CA TYR A 359 -20.61 -22.88 5.70
C TYR A 359 -21.78 -23.15 4.75
N ASP A 360 -22.98 -22.75 5.16
CA ASP A 360 -24.21 -22.99 4.40
C ASP A 360 -24.35 -21.99 3.26
N ALA A 361 -24.00 -20.72 3.52
CA ALA A 361 -24.05 -19.65 2.53
C ALA A 361 -22.85 -18.70 2.60
N ALA A 362 -22.52 -18.07 1.47
CA ALA A 362 -21.56 -16.98 1.38
C ALA A 362 -22.14 -15.78 0.62
N ALA A 363 -21.90 -14.58 1.12
CA ALA A 363 -22.18 -13.32 0.43
C ALA A 363 -20.87 -12.67 -0.02
N VAL A 364 -20.87 -12.16 -1.25
CA VAL A 364 -19.77 -11.43 -1.89
C VAL A 364 -20.40 -10.16 -2.46
N VAL A 365 -20.40 -9.08 -1.68
CA VAL A 365 -21.15 -7.86 -2.00
C VAL A 365 -20.20 -6.78 -2.48
N GLU A 366 -20.27 -6.45 -3.77
CA GLU A 366 -19.42 -5.43 -4.42
C GLU A 366 -17.92 -5.69 -4.21
N VAL A 367 -17.47 -6.89 -4.57
CA VAL A 367 -16.05 -7.32 -4.42
C VAL A 367 -15.40 -7.68 -5.73
N ILE A 368 -16.14 -8.29 -6.66
CA ILE A 368 -15.56 -8.92 -7.86
C ILE A 368 -15.05 -7.89 -8.86
N GLU A 369 -15.68 -6.72 -8.95
CA GLU A 369 -15.33 -5.56 -9.78
C GLU A 369 -13.96 -4.96 -9.44
N HIS A 370 -13.44 -5.26 -8.25
CA HIS A 370 -12.10 -4.85 -7.81
C HIS A 370 -11.01 -5.85 -8.18
N LEU A 371 -11.37 -7.01 -8.74
CA LEU A 371 -10.44 -8.06 -9.14
C LEU A 371 -10.03 -7.89 -10.61
N ASP A 372 -8.75 -8.14 -10.91
CA ASP A 372 -8.31 -8.31 -12.29
C ASP A 372 -8.65 -9.73 -12.79
N THR A 373 -8.58 -9.97 -14.11
CA THR A 373 -9.00 -11.26 -14.70
C THR A 373 -8.31 -12.49 -14.08
N PRO A 374 -6.98 -12.51 -13.86
CA PRO A 374 -6.34 -13.64 -13.18
C PRO A 374 -6.84 -13.86 -11.74
N ARG A 375 -7.12 -12.77 -11.01
CA ARG A 375 -7.64 -12.83 -9.63
C ARG A 375 -9.08 -13.32 -9.58
N LEU A 376 -9.90 -12.93 -10.55
CA LEU A 376 -11.27 -13.42 -10.68
C LEU A 376 -11.30 -14.95 -10.85
N GLN A 377 -10.43 -15.50 -11.70
CA GLN A 377 -10.29 -16.96 -11.86
C GLN A 377 -9.87 -17.67 -10.56
N ALA A 378 -9.01 -17.04 -9.76
CA ALA A 378 -8.63 -17.58 -8.45
C ALA A 378 -9.82 -17.53 -7.47
N PHE A 379 -10.54 -16.41 -7.43
CA PHE A 379 -11.76 -16.23 -6.64
C PHE A 379 -12.81 -17.32 -6.96
N GLU A 380 -13.05 -17.59 -8.24
CA GLU A 380 -14.00 -18.62 -8.69
C GLU A 380 -13.70 -19.97 -8.03
N ARG A 381 -12.43 -20.39 -8.06
CA ARG A 381 -12.03 -21.67 -7.46
C ARG A 381 -12.13 -21.63 -5.93
N VAL A 382 -11.69 -20.55 -5.31
CA VAL A 382 -11.74 -20.42 -3.84
C VAL A 382 -13.17 -20.54 -3.33
N VAL A 383 -14.12 -19.87 -3.96
CA VAL A 383 -15.52 -19.83 -3.51
C VAL A 383 -16.31 -21.04 -4.01
N PHE A 384 -16.27 -21.35 -5.31
CA PHE A 384 -17.14 -22.37 -5.93
C PHE A 384 -16.54 -23.79 -5.93
N GLU A 385 -15.21 -23.95 -5.95
CA GLU A 385 -14.57 -25.27 -5.94
C GLU A 385 -14.25 -25.74 -4.50
N PHE A 386 -13.66 -24.85 -3.68
CA PHE A 386 -13.10 -25.23 -2.38
C PHE A 386 -14.00 -24.91 -1.18
N ALA A 387 -14.48 -23.66 -1.04
CA ALA A 387 -15.39 -23.31 0.06
C ALA A 387 -16.76 -23.99 -0.14
N ARG A 388 -17.27 -23.90 -1.37
CA ARG A 388 -18.43 -24.63 -1.92
C ARG A 388 -19.68 -24.64 -1.03
N PRO A 389 -20.13 -23.48 -0.50
CA PRO A 389 -21.36 -23.40 0.28
C PRO A 389 -22.58 -23.76 -0.59
N ALA A 390 -23.71 -24.11 0.04
CA ALA A 390 -24.94 -24.45 -0.68
C ALA A 390 -25.56 -23.25 -1.40
N THR A 391 -25.38 -22.05 -0.86
CA THR A 391 -25.83 -20.79 -1.47
C THR A 391 -24.69 -19.78 -1.57
N ILE A 392 -24.53 -19.12 -2.72
CA ILE A 392 -23.59 -18.00 -2.90
C ILE A 392 -24.38 -16.82 -3.45
N ILE A 393 -24.25 -15.65 -2.84
CA ILE A 393 -24.86 -14.41 -3.32
C ILE A 393 -23.73 -13.48 -3.75
N ILE A 394 -23.75 -13.05 -5.01
CA ILE A 394 -22.77 -12.11 -5.56
C ILE A 394 -23.51 -10.87 -6.03
N THR A 395 -23.02 -9.69 -5.67
CA THR A 395 -23.46 -8.42 -6.27
C THR A 395 -22.32 -7.71 -6.98
N THR A 396 -22.65 -6.98 -8.03
CA THR A 396 -21.73 -6.12 -8.77
C THR A 396 -22.49 -4.94 -9.40
N PRO A 397 -21.83 -3.82 -9.69
CA PRO A 397 -22.41 -2.72 -10.46
C PRO A 397 -22.84 -3.14 -11.87
N ASN A 398 -23.85 -2.46 -12.40
CA ASN A 398 -24.27 -2.55 -13.80
C ASN A 398 -23.75 -1.35 -14.62
N GLN A 399 -22.79 -1.57 -15.50
CA GLN A 399 -22.23 -0.50 -16.32
C GLN A 399 -23.30 0.22 -17.19
N GLU A 400 -24.31 -0.50 -17.68
CA GLU A 400 -25.36 0.05 -18.55
C GLU A 400 -26.12 1.19 -17.84
N TYR A 401 -26.31 1.08 -16.53
CA TYR A 401 -27.04 2.08 -15.75
C TYR A 401 -26.25 3.38 -15.54
N ASN A 402 -24.94 3.41 -15.83
CA ASN A 402 -24.11 4.57 -15.54
C ASN A 402 -24.56 5.85 -16.24
N ILE A 403 -25.22 5.72 -17.39
CA ILE A 403 -25.77 6.85 -18.15
C ILE A 403 -26.87 7.60 -17.37
N MET A 404 -27.50 6.96 -16.39
CA MET A 404 -28.58 7.53 -15.58
C MET A 404 -28.05 8.46 -14.48
N TRP A 405 -26.75 8.43 -14.21
CA TRP A 405 -26.11 9.27 -13.21
C TRP A 405 -25.68 10.60 -13.83
N SER A 406 -26.41 11.67 -13.51
CA SER A 406 -26.15 13.04 -14.01
C SER A 406 -24.76 13.58 -13.63
N THR A 407 -24.15 13.04 -12.57
CA THR A 407 -22.85 13.43 -12.04
C THR A 407 -21.69 12.58 -12.58
N LEU A 408 -21.98 11.52 -13.34
CA LEU A 408 -20.98 10.59 -13.87
C LEU A 408 -20.70 10.90 -15.36
N PRO A 409 -19.47 11.26 -15.76
CA PRO A 409 -19.13 11.43 -17.17
C PRO A 409 -19.30 10.12 -17.94
N ALA A 410 -19.90 10.18 -19.14
CA ALA A 410 -20.12 9.02 -19.99
C ALA A 410 -18.83 8.20 -20.20
N GLY A 411 -18.91 6.88 -20.04
CA GLY A 411 -17.78 5.96 -20.22
C GLY A 411 -16.81 5.85 -19.04
N LYS A 412 -17.15 6.40 -17.86
CA LYS A 412 -16.39 6.18 -16.62
C LYS A 412 -17.06 5.16 -15.71
N PHE A 413 -16.25 4.48 -14.90
CA PHE A 413 -16.70 3.66 -13.79
C PHE A 413 -17.27 4.55 -12.67
N ARG A 414 -18.24 4.01 -11.91
CA ARG A 414 -18.83 4.62 -10.72
C ARG A 414 -17.81 4.86 -9.64
N HIS A 415 -16.82 3.98 -9.55
CA HIS A 415 -15.70 4.12 -8.63
C HIS A 415 -14.37 3.97 -9.37
N ARG A 416 -13.39 4.80 -8.98
CA ARG A 416 -12.06 4.83 -9.63
C ARG A 416 -11.23 3.57 -9.44
N ASP A 417 -11.55 2.79 -8.41
CA ASP A 417 -10.89 1.52 -8.08
C ASP A 417 -11.54 0.29 -8.75
N HIS A 418 -12.58 0.47 -9.56
CA HIS A 418 -13.13 -0.61 -10.38
C HIS A 418 -12.14 -1.00 -11.46
N ARG A 419 -11.88 -2.31 -11.57
CA ARG A 419 -11.08 -2.91 -12.65
C ARG A 419 -11.95 -3.17 -13.88
N PHE A 420 -13.23 -3.47 -13.63
CA PHE A 420 -14.27 -3.59 -14.63
C PHE A 420 -15.61 -3.19 -14.02
N GLU A 421 -16.58 -2.87 -14.86
CA GLU A 421 -18.01 -2.91 -14.51
C GLU A 421 -18.69 -3.65 -15.64
N TRP A 422 -19.38 -4.74 -15.32
CA TRP A 422 -20.02 -5.56 -16.34
C TRP A 422 -21.39 -5.03 -16.73
N THR A 423 -21.71 -5.21 -18.00
CA THR A 423 -23.10 -5.20 -18.49
C THR A 423 -23.87 -6.41 -17.94
N ARG A 424 -25.20 -6.41 -18.11
CA ARG A 424 -26.03 -7.57 -17.75
C ARG A 424 -25.69 -8.81 -18.54
N GLU A 425 -25.32 -8.67 -19.81
CA GLU A 425 -24.92 -9.79 -20.66
C GLU A 425 -23.60 -10.39 -20.18
N GLU A 426 -22.59 -9.57 -19.89
CA GLU A 426 -21.29 -10.03 -19.37
C GLU A 426 -21.43 -10.73 -18.01
N PHE A 427 -22.18 -10.14 -17.07
CA PHE A 427 -22.41 -10.74 -15.75
C PHE A 427 -23.18 -12.05 -15.85
N SER A 428 -24.22 -12.10 -16.70
CA SER A 428 -25.03 -13.32 -16.86
C SER A 428 -24.26 -14.46 -17.54
N SER A 429 -23.46 -14.15 -18.55
CA SER A 429 -22.57 -15.11 -19.21
C SER A 429 -21.55 -15.69 -18.23
N TRP A 430 -20.80 -14.84 -17.53
CA TRP A 430 -19.81 -15.26 -16.53
C TRP A 430 -20.44 -16.12 -15.43
N ALA A 431 -21.60 -15.71 -14.91
CA ALA A 431 -22.29 -16.43 -13.85
C ALA A 431 -22.83 -17.79 -14.32
N GLN A 432 -23.35 -17.89 -15.54
CA GLN A 432 -23.81 -19.16 -16.11
C GLN A 432 -22.65 -20.13 -16.32
N ASP A 433 -21.52 -19.66 -16.86
CA ASP A 433 -20.32 -20.48 -17.07
C ASP A 433 -19.78 -21.06 -15.76
N ILE A 434 -19.75 -20.27 -14.70
CA ILE A 434 -19.33 -20.74 -13.36
C ILE A 434 -20.33 -21.71 -12.78
N ALA A 435 -21.62 -21.41 -12.91
CA ALA A 435 -22.68 -22.26 -12.40
C ALA A 435 -22.61 -23.66 -13.03
N GLU A 436 -22.47 -23.73 -14.37
CA GLU A 436 -22.28 -24.99 -15.09
C GLU A 436 -20.99 -25.70 -14.66
N LYS A 437 -19.87 -24.98 -14.60
CA LYS A 437 -18.55 -25.54 -14.30
C LYS A 437 -18.46 -26.17 -12.90
N TYR A 438 -19.10 -25.58 -11.89
CA TYR A 438 -19.00 -26.03 -10.50
C TYR A 438 -20.27 -26.70 -9.96
N GLY A 439 -21.30 -26.85 -10.79
CA GLY A 439 -22.54 -27.56 -10.45
C GLY A 439 -23.46 -26.74 -9.53
N TYR A 440 -23.67 -25.47 -9.88
CA TYR A 440 -24.67 -24.59 -9.30
C TYR A 440 -25.73 -24.25 -10.37
N GLN A 441 -26.89 -23.77 -9.92
CA GLN A 441 -27.85 -23.01 -10.70
C GLN A 441 -27.74 -21.55 -10.30
N VAL A 442 -27.93 -20.62 -11.24
CA VAL A 442 -27.91 -19.19 -10.94
C VAL A 442 -29.26 -18.54 -11.23
N HIS A 443 -29.77 -17.76 -10.28
CA HIS A 443 -30.91 -16.88 -10.44
C HIS A 443 -30.47 -15.42 -10.37
N PHE A 444 -30.85 -14.62 -11.37
CA PHE A 444 -30.50 -13.20 -11.44
C PHE A 444 -31.61 -12.35 -10.86
N ARG A 445 -31.25 -11.37 -10.03
CA ARG A 445 -32.18 -10.40 -9.45
C ARG A 445 -31.62 -8.98 -9.61
N PRO A 446 -32.39 -8.03 -10.18
CA PRO A 446 -31.98 -6.63 -10.23
C PRO A 446 -32.03 -6.00 -8.83
N LEU A 447 -31.13 -5.06 -8.56
CA LEU A 447 -31.05 -4.31 -7.29
C LEU A 447 -31.14 -2.80 -7.54
N GLY A 448 -32.17 -2.18 -6.97
CA GLY A 448 -32.48 -0.75 -7.13
C GLY A 448 -33.58 -0.47 -8.16
N PRO A 449 -33.80 0.81 -8.51
CA PRO A 449 -34.76 1.21 -9.54
C PRO A 449 -34.44 0.56 -10.88
N VAL A 450 -35.45 -0.02 -11.54
CA VAL A 450 -35.29 -0.68 -12.84
C VAL A 450 -35.71 0.29 -13.95
N ASP A 451 -34.79 0.54 -14.88
CA ASP A 451 -35.07 1.18 -16.17
C ASP A 451 -35.32 0.12 -17.24
N GLU A 452 -36.25 0.37 -18.16
CA GLU A 452 -36.64 -0.58 -19.21
C GLU A 452 -35.50 -0.87 -20.20
N THR A 453 -34.61 0.11 -20.42
CA THR A 453 -33.51 0.00 -21.39
C THR A 453 -32.25 -0.53 -20.72
N VAL A 454 -31.85 0.08 -19.60
CA VAL A 454 -30.53 -0.18 -18.97
C VAL A 454 -30.58 -1.06 -17.72
N GLY A 455 -31.77 -1.46 -17.27
CA GLY A 455 -31.94 -2.34 -16.11
C GLY A 455 -31.77 -1.60 -14.79
N ALA A 456 -31.26 -2.29 -13.77
CA ALA A 456 -31.05 -1.74 -12.43
C ALA A 456 -29.59 -1.31 -12.20
N PRO A 457 -29.32 -0.42 -11.23
CA PRO A 457 -27.95 0.02 -10.97
C PRO A 457 -27.05 -1.09 -10.43
N SER A 458 -27.54 -2.03 -9.62
CA SER A 458 -26.73 -3.18 -9.21
C SER A 458 -27.37 -4.49 -9.68
N GLN A 459 -26.52 -5.49 -9.88
CA GLN A 459 -26.89 -6.81 -10.34
C GLN A 459 -26.63 -7.80 -9.22
N MET A 460 -27.49 -8.80 -9.07
CA MET A 460 -27.28 -9.90 -8.12
C MET A 460 -27.42 -11.25 -8.80
N GLY A 461 -26.47 -12.14 -8.53
CA GLY A 461 -26.54 -13.56 -8.86
C GLY A 461 -26.66 -14.38 -7.59
N VAL A 462 -27.72 -15.17 -7.48
CA VAL A 462 -27.93 -16.13 -6.38
C VAL A 462 -27.66 -17.52 -6.93
N PHE A 463 -26.57 -18.13 -6.47
CA PHE A 463 -26.14 -19.45 -6.88
C PHE A 463 -26.58 -20.49 -5.85
N THR A 464 -27.22 -21.56 -6.28
CA THR A 464 -27.70 -22.66 -5.43
C THR A 464 -27.27 -24.02 -5.99
N ARG A 465 -27.04 -25.01 -5.13
CA ARG A 465 -26.65 -26.37 -5.52
C ARG A 465 -27.80 -27.36 -5.51
#